data_AF-A0A858RHQ8-F1
#
_entry.id   AF-A0A858RHQ8-F1
#
_cell.length_a   1.000
_cell.length_b   1.000
_cell.length_c   1.000
_cell.angle_alpha   90.00
_cell.angle_beta   90.00
_cell.angle_gamma   90.00
#
_symmetry.space_group_name_H-M   'P 1'
#
loop_
_entity.id
_entity.type
_entity.pdbx_description
1 polymer ?
#
loop_
_entity_poly.entity_id
_entity_poly.type
_entity_poly.pdbx_seq_one_letter_code
_entity_poly.pdbx_strand_id
1 'polypeptide(L)'
;MPEGLPEEQEKSWVTACKRIVREETPAAGRPQHGLLVTIVSIALKVCLLVLVISFFTSSLIILEIPIRFFFGWALHLHETVPGLLPKWRGLLLPLGCLVLTAFLVHRFIRWWLVAKGSERAWSFAQSGAILGLVLLCSAAAIALSGIAHQLAWLSQDQMITDGRPRARTEVMVRTRQLLIAIDDFVETEGRYPATSKEIDDHYVSKAPKTWISVKGRAAEPFVLVPPGAPLFRNTEIPMRLISPAVEGQVIVVFEDGACMIYPVALVNEWLEKYEKTPAAEIPAHE
;
A
#
# COMPACT_ATOMS: atom_id res chain seq x y z
N MET A 1 -28.51 -97.49 -16.86
CA MET A 1 -28.91 -96.16 -17.34
C MET A 1 -30.04 -95.72 -16.44
N PRO A 2 -29.82 -94.81 -15.48
CA PRO A 2 -30.89 -94.42 -14.59
C PRO A 2 -31.98 -93.69 -15.36
N GLU A 3 -33.19 -94.14 -15.07
CA GLU A 3 -34.49 -93.81 -15.65
C GLU A 3 -34.74 -92.30 -15.69
N GLY A 4 -35.43 -91.89 -16.76
CA GLY A 4 -35.78 -90.50 -17.03
C GLY A 4 -36.52 -89.86 -15.87
N LEU A 5 -36.05 -88.67 -15.49
CA LEU A 5 -36.74 -87.83 -14.53
C LEU A 5 -38.17 -87.54 -15.00
N PRO A 6 -39.16 -87.56 -14.10
CA PRO A 6 -40.56 -87.33 -14.44
C PRO A 6 -40.75 -85.92 -15.03
N GLU A 7 -41.44 -85.83 -16.17
CA GLU A 7 -41.71 -84.60 -16.94
C GLU A 7 -42.29 -83.44 -16.11
N GLU A 8 -42.96 -83.73 -14.99
CA GLU A 8 -43.45 -82.71 -14.06
C GLU A 8 -42.33 -81.95 -13.35
N GLN A 9 -41.21 -82.60 -13.06
CA GLN A 9 -40.10 -81.98 -12.34
C GLN A 9 -39.38 -80.97 -13.22
N GLU A 10 -39.24 -81.24 -14.52
CA GLU A 10 -38.63 -80.30 -15.48
C GLU A 10 -39.46 -79.02 -15.64
N LYS A 11 -40.80 -79.14 -15.71
CA LYS A 11 -41.70 -77.98 -15.79
C LYS A 11 -41.65 -77.12 -14.51
N SER A 12 -41.47 -77.75 -13.36
CA SER A 12 -41.28 -77.05 -12.07
C SER A 12 -39.97 -76.26 -12.05
N TRP A 13 -38.86 -76.87 -12.49
CA TRP A 13 -37.55 -76.20 -12.57
C TRP A 13 -37.54 -75.03 -13.55
N VAL A 14 -38.15 -75.16 -14.72
CA VAL A 14 -38.25 -74.05 -15.70
C VAL A 14 -39.07 -72.90 -15.13
N THR A 15 -40.12 -73.20 -14.35
CA THR A 15 -40.96 -72.17 -13.72
C THR A 15 -40.25 -71.49 -12.55
N ALA A 16 -39.48 -72.24 -11.76
CA ALA A 16 -38.66 -71.71 -10.67
C ALA A 16 -37.52 -70.81 -11.22
N CYS A 17 -36.82 -71.23 -12.27
CA CYS A 17 -35.78 -70.43 -12.91
C CYS A 17 -36.34 -69.15 -13.53
N LYS A 18 -37.51 -69.19 -14.16
CA LYS A 18 -38.18 -67.97 -14.66
C LYS A 18 -38.58 -67.01 -13.53
N ARG A 19 -38.86 -67.51 -12.32
CA ARG A 19 -39.22 -66.67 -11.18
C ARG A 19 -37.98 -65.99 -10.57
N ILE A 20 -36.87 -66.72 -10.45
CA ILE A 20 -35.58 -66.18 -9.96
C ILE A 20 -35.03 -65.10 -10.91
N VAL A 21 -35.08 -65.32 -12.23
CA VAL A 21 -34.62 -64.32 -13.21
C VAL A 21 -35.51 -63.06 -13.23
N ARG A 22 -36.78 -63.18 -12.83
CA ARG A 22 -37.72 -62.04 -12.77
C ARG A 22 -37.61 -61.23 -11.48
N GLU A 23 -37.11 -61.82 -10.40
CA GLU A 23 -36.91 -61.12 -9.11
C GLU A 23 -35.54 -60.42 -9.02
N GLU A 24 -34.53 -60.87 -9.79
CA GLU A 24 -33.22 -60.21 -9.86
C GLU A 24 -33.08 -59.16 -10.96
N THR A 25 -34.17 -58.71 -11.58
CA THR A 25 -34.14 -57.44 -12.33
C THR A 25 -34.57 -56.33 -11.37
N PRO A 26 -33.65 -55.73 -10.59
CA PRO A 26 -33.97 -54.59 -9.76
C PRO A 26 -34.61 -53.54 -10.66
N ALA A 27 -35.84 -53.15 -10.31
CA ALA A 27 -36.63 -52.16 -11.00
C ALA A 27 -35.70 -51.03 -11.45
N ALA A 28 -35.51 -50.92 -12.77
CA ALA A 28 -34.51 -50.09 -13.43
C ALA A 28 -34.30 -48.78 -12.65
N GLY A 29 -33.28 -48.77 -11.80
CA GLY A 29 -33.00 -47.66 -10.91
C GLY A 29 -32.79 -46.45 -11.79
N ARG A 30 -33.64 -45.43 -11.61
CA ARG A 30 -33.54 -44.16 -12.34
C ARG A 30 -32.07 -43.74 -12.37
N PRO A 31 -31.50 -43.45 -13.55
CA PRO A 31 -30.06 -43.34 -13.74
C PRO A 31 -29.48 -42.22 -12.88
N GLN A 32 -28.92 -42.56 -11.72
CA GLN A 32 -28.19 -41.60 -10.87
C GLN A 32 -26.96 -41.01 -11.59
N HIS A 33 -26.50 -41.66 -12.66
CA HIS A 33 -25.47 -41.15 -13.56
C HIS A 33 -25.86 -39.82 -14.22
N GLY A 34 -27.15 -39.54 -14.43
CA GLY A 34 -27.59 -38.28 -15.07
C GLY A 34 -27.30 -37.04 -14.21
N LEU A 35 -27.47 -37.16 -12.89
CA LEU A 35 -27.29 -36.04 -11.96
C LEU A 35 -25.79 -35.72 -11.77
N LEU A 36 -24.94 -36.74 -11.63
CA LEU A 36 -23.49 -36.55 -11.55
C LEU A 36 -22.92 -35.94 -12.85
N VAL A 37 -23.34 -36.42 -14.02
CA VAL A 37 -22.91 -35.85 -15.30
C VAL A 37 -23.35 -34.39 -15.45
N THR A 38 -24.55 -34.05 -14.97
CA THR A 38 -25.04 -32.67 -15.00
C THR A 38 -24.24 -31.76 -14.07
N ILE A 39 -23.96 -32.20 -12.84
CA ILE A 39 -23.15 -31.44 -11.87
C ILE A 39 -21.73 -31.23 -12.41
N VAL A 40 -21.09 -32.28 -12.92
CA VAL A 40 -19.73 -32.20 -13.47
C VAL A 40 -19.70 -31.27 -14.70
N SER A 41 -20.71 -31.35 -15.58
CA SER A 41 -20.82 -30.47 -16.76
C SER A 41 -21.00 -29.00 -16.36
N ILE A 42 -21.84 -28.71 -15.35
CA ILE A 42 -22.03 -27.35 -14.83
C ILE A 42 -20.74 -26.85 -14.20
N ALA A 43 -20.08 -27.64 -13.35
CA ALA A 43 -18.82 -27.27 -12.70
C ALA A 43 -17.72 -26.96 -13.73
N LEU A 44 -17.61 -27.76 -14.79
CA LEU A 44 -16.65 -27.54 -15.87
C LEU A 44 -16.93 -26.23 -16.63
N LYS A 45 -18.20 -25.94 -16.94
CA LYS A 45 -18.59 -24.69 -17.61
C LYS A 45 -18.31 -23.46 -16.75
N VAL A 46 -18.59 -23.53 -15.45
CA VAL A 46 -18.28 -22.45 -14.50
C VAL A 46 -16.77 -22.24 -14.40
N CYS A 47 -15.99 -23.32 -14.28
CA CYS A 47 -14.52 -23.24 -14.24
C CYS A 47 -13.95 -22.61 -15.52
N LEU A 48 -14.45 -23.02 -16.69
CA LEU A 48 -14.04 -22.45 -17.98
C LEU A 48 -14.39 -20.96 -18.06
N LEU A 49 -15.59 -20.56 -17.61
CA LEU A 49 -16.01 -19.15 -17.59
C LEU A 49 -15.09 -18.31 -16.69
N VAL A 50 -14.73 -18.79 -15.50
CA VAL A 50 -13.81 -18.10 -14.58
C VAL A 50 -12.42 -17.95 -15.18
N LEU A 51 -11.92 -18.96 -15.88
CA LEU A 51 -10.63 -18.90 -16.58
C LEU A 51 -10.66 -17.87 -17.72
N VAL A 52 -11.72 -17.86 -18.52
CA VAL A 52 -11.89 -16.88 -19.60
C VAL A 52 -11.95 -15.46 -19.05
N ILE A 53 -12.76 -15.22 -18.00
CA ILE A 53 -12.84 -13.89 -17.36
C ILE A 53 -11.48 -13.49 -16.80
N SER A 54 -10.78 -14.38 -16.12
CA SER A 54 -9.45 -14.11 -15.56
C SER A 54 -8.42 -13.78 -16.65
N PHE A 55 -8.47 -14.49 -17.77
CA PHE A 55 -7.60 -14.24 -18.92
C PHE A 55 -7.87 -12.88 -19.57
N PHE A 56 -9.14 -12.53 -19.81
CA PHE A 56 -9.51 -11.23 -20.36
C PHE A 56 -9.16 -10.10 -19.40
N THR A 57 -9.41 -10.26 -18.09
CA THR A 57 -9.07 -9.25 -17.07
C THR A 57 -7.55 -9.03 -16.99
N SER A 58 -6.76 -10.10 -17.08
CA SER A 58 -5.29 -10.02 -17.12
C SER A 58 -4.79 -9.38 -18.42
N SER A 59 -5.47 -9.62 -19.54
CA SER A 59 -5.14 -9.02 -20.83
C SER A 59 -5.43 -7.51 -20.84
N LEU A 60 -6.45 -7.06 -20.11
CA LEU A 60 -6.72 -5.63 -19.92
C LEU A 60 -5.58 -4.93 -19.18
N ILE A 61 -4.85 -5.61 -18.28
CA ILE A 61 -3.67 -5.03 -17.62
C ILE A 61 -2.57 -4.73 -18.64
N ILE A 62 -2.36 -5.62 -19.62
CA ILE A 62 -1.35 -5.41 -20.67
C ILE A 62 -1.72 -4.21 -21.55
N LEU A 63 -3.01 -3.95 -21.78
CA LEU A 63 -3.49 -2.78 -22.51
C LEU A 63 -3.53 -1.51 -21.64
N GLU A 64 -3.73 -1.66 -20.34
CA GLU A 64 -3.72 -0.57 -19.37
C GLU A 64 -2.33 0.06 -19.23
N ILE A 65 -1.25 -0.72 -19.34
CA ILE A 65 0.12 -0.21 -19.30
C ILE A 65 0.38 0.84 -20.38
N PRO A 66 0.20 0.57 -21.69
CA PRO A 66 0.41 1.59 -22.71
C PRO A 66 -0.61 2.72 -22.60
N ILE A 67 -1.87 2.46 -22.23
CA ILE A 67 -2.86 3.53 -22.03
C ILE A 67 -2.42 4.47 -20.90
N ARG A 68 -2.02 3.95 -19.74
CA ARG A 68 -1.50 4.77 -18.63
C ARG A 68 -0.16 5.41 -18.98
N PHE A 69 0.67 4.77 -19.80
CA PHE A 69 1.91 5.37 -20.27
C PHE A 69 1.64 6.58 -21.18
N PHE A 70 0.72 6.45 -22.14
CA PHE A 70 0.41 7.52 -23.10
C PHE A 70 -0.56 8.59 -22.58
N PHE A 71 -1.49 8.23 -21.68
CA PHE A 71 -2.55 9.13 -21.18
C PHE A 71 -2.52 9.36 -19.67
N GLY A 72 -1.80 8.53 -18.91
CA GLY A 72 -1.74 8.65 -17.46
C GLY A 72 -1.10 9.96 -16.99
N TRP A 73 -0.19 10.55 -17.78
CA TRP A 73 0.35 11.87 -17.46
C TRP A 73 -0.73 12.96 -17.49
N ALA A 74 -1.72 12.88 -18.39
CA ALA A 74 -2.79 13.87 -18.48
C ALA A 74 -3.76 13.74 -17.29
N LEU A 75 -4.11 12.50 -16.91
CA LEU A 75 -4.89 12.23 -15.70
C LEU A 75 -4.16 12.69 -14.44
N HIS A 76 -2.86 12.37 -14.34
CA HIS A 76 -2.03 12.80 -13.23
C HIS A 76 -1.94 14.33 -13.15
N LEU A 77 -1.80 15.01 -14.28
CA LEU A 77 -1.81 16.47 -14.34
C LEU A 77 -3.15 17.03 -13.86
N HIS A 78 -4.26 16.44 -14.31
CA HIS A 78 -5.62 16.84 -13.90
C HIS A 78 -5.85 16.70 -12.40
N GLU A 79 -5.32 15.65 -11.77
CA GLU A 79 -5.44 15.43 -10.32
C GLU A 79 -4.49 16.31 -9.50
N THR A 80 -3.28 16.55 -10.02
CA THR A 80 -2.21 17.22 -9.27
C THR A 80 -2.28 18.74 -9.39
N VAL A 81 -2.68 19.27 -10.55
CA VAL A 81 -2.73 20.72 -10.81
C VAL A 81 -3.65 21.46 -9.82
N PRO A 82 -4.87 21.01 -9.52
CA PRO A 82 -5.74 21.69 -8.55
C PRO A 82 -5.09 21.86 -7.17
N GLY A 83 -4.34 20.87 -6.70
CA GLY A 83 -3.59 20.96 -5.43
C GLY A 83 -2.38 21.90 -5.49
N LEU A 84 -1.83 22.11 -6.69
CA LEU A 84 -0.72 23.04 -6.92
C LEU A 84 -1.17 24.49 -7.14
N LEU A 85 -2.40 24.71 -7.63
CA LEU A 85 -2.93 26.05 -7.93
C LEU A 85 -2.81 27.02 -6.75
N PRO A 86 -3.13 26.66 -5.49
CA PRO A 86 -2.94 27.56 -4.34
C PRO A 86 -1.47 27.91 -4.06
N LYS A 87 -0.52 27.06 -4.50
CA LYS A 87 0.92 27.16 -4.23
C LYS A 87 1.73 27.69 -5.43
N TRP A 88 1.08 28.27 -6.44
CA TRP A 88 1.70 28.73 -7.70
C TRP A 88 2.88 29.70 -7.50
N ARG A 89 2.94 30.44 -6.39
CA ARG A 89 4.07 31.33 -6.06
C ARG A 89 5.40 30.57 -6.00
N GLY A 90 5.40 29.33 -5.54
CA GLY A 90 6.60 28.48 -5.53
C GLY A 90 7.08 28.10 -6.94
N LEU A 91 6.19 28.15 -7.94
CA LEU A 91 6.51 27.87 -9.35
C LEU A 91 7.00 29.11 -10.10
N LEU A 92 6.67 30.32 -9.64
CA LEU A 92 7.09 31.55 -10.31
C LEU A 92 8.60 31.74 -10.34
N LEU A 93 9.27 31.44 -9.23
CA LEU A 93 10.71 31.60 -9.13
C LEU A 93 11.47 30.72 -10.14
N PRO A 94 11.26 29.38 -10.19
CA PRO A 94 11.93 28.55 -11.17
C PRO A 94 11.53 28.89 -12.60
N LEU A 95 10.26 29.27 -12.85
CA LEU A 95 9.82 29.71 -14.17
C LEU A 95 10.52 31.02 -14.59
N GLY A 96 10.65 31.98 -13.68
CA GLY A 96 11.38 33.23 -13.91
C GLY A 96 12.86 32.98 -14.19
N CYS A 97 13.51 32.11 -13.41
CA CYS A 97 14.89 31.68 -13.65
C CYS A 97 15.02 31.03 -15.03
N LEU A 98 14.10 30.15 -15.42
CA LEU A 98 14.12 29.50 -16.73
C LEU A 98 14.02 30.50 -17.89
N VAL A 99 13.09 31.46 -17.80
CA VAL A 99 12.92 32.52 -18.80
C VAL A 99 14.17 33.40 -18.87
N LEU A 100 14.72 33.79 -17.73
CA LEU A 100 15.93 34.59 -17.65
C LEU A 100 17.13 33.85 -18.26
N THR A 101 17.34 32.58 -17.92
CA THR A 101 18.39 31.75 -18.50
C THR A 101 18.22 31.60 -20.01
N ALA A 102 17.00 31.32 -20.49
CA ALA A 102 16.72 31.22 -21.92
C ALA A 102 17.05 32.52 -22.67
N PHE A 103 16.71 33.67 -22.08
CA PHE A 103 17.04 34.98 -22.63
C PHE A 103 18.55 35.23 -22.66
N LEU A 104 19.26 34.97 -21.56
CA LEU A 104 20.71 35.15 -21.47
C LEU A 104 21.46 34.24 -22.44
N VAL A 105 21.07 32.97 -22.55
CA VAL A 105 21.65 32.02 -23.51
C VAL A 105 21.41 32.48 -24.95
N HIS A 106 20.19 32.92 -25.27
CA HIS A 106 19.89 33.47 -26.60
C HIS A 106 20.77 34.69 -26.93
N ARG A 107 20.88 35.63 -25.99
CA ARG A 107 21.72 36.84 -26.14
C ARG A 107 23.19 36.48 -26.31
N PHE A 108 23.69 35.54 -25.51
CA PHE A 108 25.06 35.07 -25.57
C PHE A 108 25.37 34.40 -26.92
N ILE A 109 24.52 33.50 -27.40
CA ILE A 109 24.73 32.82 -28.71
C ILE A 109 24.69 33.83 -29.86
N ARG A 110 23.76 34.80 -29.82
CA ARG A 110 23.70 35.86 -30.84
C ARG A 110 24.96 36.70 -30.85
N TRP A 111 25.41 37.14 -29.68
CA TRP A 111 26.66 37.89 -29.55
C TRP A 111 27.86 37.08 -30.08
N TRP A 112 27.94 35.80 -29.71
CA TRP A 112 29.01 34.90 -30.13
C TRP A 112 29.06 34.70 -31.65
N LEU A 113 27.91 34.54 -32.31
CA LEU A 113 27.84 34.38 -33.77
C LEU A 113 28.28 35.63 -34.53
N VAL A 114 27.89 36.81 -34.03
CA VAL A 114 28.33 38.10 -34.58
C VAL A 114 29.84 38.26 -34.40
N ALA A 115 30.39 37.91 -33.23
CA ALA A 115 31.82 37.96 -32.97
C ALA A 115 32.64 37.00 -33.87
N LYS A 116 32.03 35.90 -34.32
CA LYS A 116 32.63 34.96 -35.28
C LYS A 116 32.48 35.38 -36.75
N GLY A 117 31.87 36.53 -37.04
CA GLY A 117 31.62 36.99 -38.40
C GLY A 117 30.58 36.16 -39.15
N SER A 118 29.72 35.43 -38.43
CA SER A 118 28.64 34.67 -39.08
C SER A 118 27.53 35.61 -39.53
N GLU A 119 27.18 35.57 -40.82
CA GLU A 119 26.07 36.34 -41.39
C GLU A 119 24.70 35.76 -41.01
N ARG A 120 24.65 34.53 -40.48
CA ARG A 120 23.40 33.84 -40.18
C ARG A 120 22.80 34.34 -38.86
N ALA A 121 21.64 34.98 -38.94
CA ALA A 121 20.88 35.38 -37.76
C ALA A 121 20.36 34.15 -36.99
N TRP A 122 20.71 34.05 -35.70
CA TRP A 122 20.17 33.03 -34.80
C TRP A 122 18.73 33.35 -34.42
N SER A 123 17.81 32.42 -34.71
CA SER A 123 16.38 32.63 -34.47
C SER A 123 15.99 32.24 -33.04
N PHE A 124 14.92 32.84 -32.52
CA PHE A 124 14.36 32.43 -31.22
C PHE A 124 13.87 30.98 -31.24
N ALA A 125 13.40 30.48 -32.40
CA ALA A 125 12.99 29.09 -32.56
C ALA A 125 14.14 28.11 -32.29
N GLN A 126 15.38 28.44 -32.69
CA GLN A 126 16.56 27.62 -32.41
C GLN A 126 16.89 27.59 -30.91
N SER A 127 16.84 28.74 -30.24
CA SER A 127 17.00 28.78 -28.77
C SER A 127 15.90 27.99 -28.05
N GLY A 128 14.65 28.12 -28.50
CA GLY A 128 13.53 27.35 -27.96
C GLY A 128 13.70 25.85 -28.15
N ALA A 129 14.18 25.40 -29.31
CA ALA A 129 14.46 23.99 -29.58
C ALA A 129 15.56 23.43 -28.67
N ILE A 130 16.66 24.16 -28.46
CA ILE A 130 17.72 23.76 -27.53
C ILE A 130 17.18 23.71 -26.10
N LEU A 131 16.46 24.74 -25.66
CA LEU A 131 15.87 24.78 -24.32
C LEU A 131 14.90 23.63 -24.11
N GLY A 132 14.05 23.34 -25.09
CA GLY A 132 13.12 22.21 -25.06
C GLY A 132 13.85 20.88 -24.95
N LEU A 133 14.94 20.69 -25.70
CA LEU A 133 15.77 19.49 -25.60
C LEU A 133 16.40 19.34 -24.20
N VAL A 134 16.93 20.44 -23.64
CA VAL A 134 17.50 20.44 -22.28
C VAL A 134 16.43 20.08 -21.25
N LEU A 135 15.24 20.68 -21.31
CA LEU A 135 14.13 20.37 -20.42
C LEU A 135 13.68 18.91 -20.54
N LEU A 136 13.63 18.38 -21.75
CA LEU A 136 13.29 16.97 -22.00
C LEU A 136 14.36 16.03 -21.38
N CYS A 137 15.64 16.35 -21.56
CA CYS A 137 16.73 15.60 -20.92
C CYS A 137 16.67 15.69 -19.39
N SER A 138 16.38 16.86 -18.82
CA SER A 138 16.20 17.02 -17.37
C SER A 138 15.01 16.21 -16.86
N ALA A 139 13.87 16.24 -17.55
CA ALA A 139 12.70 15.43 -17.21
C ALA A 139 13.02 13.92 -17.26
N ALA A 140 13.71 13.47 -18.31
CA ALA A 140 14.16 12.10 -18.44
C ALA A 140 15.12 11.70 -17.31
N ALA A 141 16.06 12.57 -16.93
CA ALA A 141 16.99 12.34 -15.83
C ALA A 141 16.27 12.24 -14.46
N ILE A 142 15.28 13.11 -14.20
CA ILE A 142 14.46 13.05 -12.98
C ILE A 142 13.67 11.74 -12.94
N ALA A 143 13.03 11.36 -14.06
CA ALA A 143 12.31 10.10 -14.16
C ALA A 143 13.23 8.89 -13.92
N LEU A 144 14.42 8.88 -14.53
CA LEU A 144 15.41 7.82 -14.34
C LEU A 144 15.94 7.77 -12.91
N SER A 145 16.14 8.92 -12.25
CA SER A 145 16.47 8.98 -10.82
C SER A 145 15.37 8.36 -9.95
N GLY A 146 14.10 8.61 -10.26
CA GLY A 146 12.97 7.96 -9.60
C GLY A 146 12.98 6.43 -9.77
N ILE A 147 13.21 5.95 -10.99
CA ILE A 147 13.32 4.50 -11.28
C ILE A 147 14.51 3.90 -10.53
N ALA A 148 15.68 4.54 -10.60
CA ALA A 148 16.89 4.06 -9.93
C ALA A 148 16.71 4.02 -8.41
N HIS A 149 16.02 5.01 -7.83
CA HIS A 149 15.69 5.02 -6.41
C HIS A 149 14.78 3.84 -6.02
N GLN A 150 13.73 3.57 -6.81
CA GLN A 150 12.84 2.43 -6.57
C GLN A 150 13.57 1.09 -6.76
N LEU A 151 14.43 0.96 -7.78
CA LEU A 151 15.27 -0.23 -7.97
C LEU A 151 16.25 -0.43 -6.82
N ALA A 152 16.89 0.65 -6.35
CA ALA A 152 17.78 0.61 -5.20
C ALA A 152 17.01 0.16 -3.95
N TRP A 153 15.82 0.71 -3.71
CA TRP A 153 14.96 0.32 -2.59
C TRP A 153 14.58 -1.16 -2.67
N LEU A 154 14.13 -1.64 -3.84
CA LEU A 154 13.81 -3.06 -4.07
C LEU A 154 15.02 -3.98 -3.95
N SER A 155 16.23 -3.50 -4.25
CA SER A 155 17.46 -4.28 -4.11
C SER A 155 17.96 -4.35 -2.67
N GLN A 156 17.68 -3.32 -1.87
CA GLN A 156 18.02 -3.27 -0.44
C GLN A 156 17.00 -4.05 0.39
N ASP A 157 15.75 -4.09 -0.05
CA ASP A 157 14.72 -4.94 0.53
C ASP A 157 15.05 -6.38 0.13
N GLN A 158 15.85 -7.06 0.95
CA GLN A 158 16.14 -8.49 0.79
C GLN A 158 14.82 -9.21 0.60
N MET A 159 14.60 -9.67 -0.62
CA MET A 159 13.38 -10.33 -1.07
C MET A 159 13.22 -11.64 -0.27
N ILE A 160 12.58 -11.52 0.89
CA ILE A 160 11.77 -12.53 1.59
C ILE A 160 12.38 -13.93 1.61
N THR A 161 13.22 -14.19 2.60
CA THR A 161 13.31 -15.52 3.22
C THR A 161 12.80 -15.57 4.65
N ASP A 162 12.67 -14.43 5.34
CA ASP A 162 12.11 -14.39 6.69
C ASP A 162 10.83 -13.53 6.72
N GLY A 163 9.70 -14.08 7.16
CA GLY A 163 8.39 -13.39 7.24
C GLY A 163 8.29 -12.24 8.24
N ARG A 164 9.40 -11.63 8.65
CA ARG A 164 9.51 -10.59 9.71
C ARG A 164 9.47 -9.12 9.24
N PRO A 165 9.92 -8.72 8.03
CA PRO A 165 9.96 -7.31 7.62
C PRO A 165 8.58 -6.65 7.55
N ARG A 166 7.55 -7.42 7.19
CA ARG A 166 6.20 -6.88 6.99
C ARG A 166 5.58 -6.31 8.26
N ALA A 167 5.82 -6.95 9.41
CA ALA A 167 5.33 -6.47 10.71
C ALA A 167 5.97 -5.12 11.08
N ARG A 168 7.27 -4.94 10.80
CA ARG A 168 7.98 -3.69 11.09
C ARG A 168 7.51 -2.55 10.20
N THR A 169 7.38 -2.79 8.89
CA THR A 169 6.86 -1.79 7.95
C THR A 169 5.42 -1.41 8.28
N GLU A 170 4.59 -2.38 8.63
CA GLU A 170 3.21 -2.14 9.06
C GLU A 170 3.14 -1.30 10.34
N VAL A 171 3.96 -1.61 11.35
CA VAL A 171 4.05 -0.81 12.58
C VAL A 171 4.51 0.62 12.27
N MET A 172 5.52 0.81 11.42
CA MET A 172 5.99 2.15 11.03
C MET A 172 4.92 2.96 10.28
N VAL A 173 4.18 2.34 9.36
CA VAL A 173 3.10 3.00 8.63
C VAL A 173 1.97 3.41 9.58
N ARG A 174 1.56 2.51 10.48
CA ARG A 174 0.52 2.80 11.49
C ARG A 174 0.96 3.89 12.47
N THR A 175 2.23 3.87 12.89
CA THR A 175 2.84 4.91 13.73
C THR A 175 2.79 6.27 13.05
N ARG A 176 3.14 6.35 11.76
CA ARG A 176 3.04 7.59 10.99
C ARG A 176 1.60 8.09 10.85
N GLN A 177 0.65 7.19 10.59
CA GLN A 177 -0.76 7.55 10.50
C GLN A 177 -1.29 8.12 11.83
N LEU A 178 -0.89 7.51 12.95
CA LEU A 178 -1.24 8.01 14.28
C LEU A 178 -0.66 9.40 14.54
N LEU A 179 0.61 9.64 14.18
CA LEU A 179 1.23 10.97 14.32
C LEU A 179 0.50 12.05 13.52
N ILE A 180 0.14 11.75 12.28
CA ILE A 180 -0.64 12.68 11.43
C ILE A 180 -1.99 12.99 12.10
N ALA A 181 -2.66 11.98 12.64
CA ALA A 181 -3.94 12.16 13.33
C ALA A 181 -3.80 13.00 14.62
N ILE A 182 -2.69 12.85 15.35
CA ILE A 182 -2.39 13.68 16.53
C ILE A 182 -2.11 15.12 16.13
N ASP A 183 -1.29 15.35 15.10
CA ASP A 183 -0.98 16.71 14.63
C ASP A 183 -2.25 17.44 14.15
N ASP A 184 -3.13 16.76 13.40
CA ASP A 184 -4.40 17.31 12.91
C ASP A 184 -5.41 17.55 14.06
N PHE A 185 -5.42 16.68 15.10
CA PHE A 185 -6.19 16.92 16.32
C PHE A 185 -5.69 18.16 17.08
N VAL A 186 -4.38 18.32 17.21
CA VAL A 186 -3.76 19.48 17.89
C VAL A 186 -4.05 20.78 17.13
N GLU A 187 -4.01 20.75 15.80
CA GLU A 187 -4.36 21.89 14.96
C GLU A 187 -5.84 22.31 15.14
N THR A 188 -6.72 21.32 15.29
CA THR A 188 -8.17 21.54 15.42
C THR A 188 -8.60 21.96 16.83
N GLU A 189 -8.13 21.25 17.85
CA GLU A 189 -8.58 21.40 19.25
C GLU A 189 -7.65 22.29 20.09
N GLY A 190 -6.48 22.66 19.56
CA GLY A 190 -5.49 23.48 20.27
C GLY A 190 -4.85 22.79 21.49
N ARG A 191 -5.05 21.48 21.65
CA ARG A 191 -4.52 20.66 22.74
C ARG A 191 -4.20 19.25 22.25
N TYR A 192 -3.32 18.56 22.98
CA TYR A 192 -3.08 17.14 22.74
C TYR A 192 -4.28 16.27 23.21
N PRO A 193 -4.51 15.12 22.57
CA PRO A 193 -5.54 14.19 22.99
C PRO A 193 -5.18 13.59 24.36
N ALA A 194 -6.14 13.58 25.29
CA ALA A 194 -5.95 13.03 26.63
C ALA A 194 -6.01 11.50 26.64
N THR A 195 -6.70 10.91 25.66
CA THR A 195 -6.82 9.46 25.49
C THR A 195 -6.81 9.09 24.01
N SER A 196 -6.39 7.87 23.67
CA SER A 196 -6.46 7.33 22.30
C SER A 196 -7.88 7.33 21.74
N LYS A 197 -8.88 7.21 22.62
CA LYS A 197 -10.29 7.26 22.25
C LYS A 197 -10.72 8.61 21.66
N GLU A 198 -10.11 9.72 22.10
CA GLU A 198 -10.39 11.04 21.49
C GLU A 198 -9.95 11.10 20.02
N ILE A 199 -8.83 10.44 19.69
CA ILE A 199 -8.34 10.32 18.30
C ILE A 199 -9.28 9.40 17.51
N ASP A 200 -9.62 8.24 18.07
CA ASP A 200 -10.55 7.33 17.41
C ASP A 200 -11.89 8.03 17.15
N ASP A 201 -12.52 8.66 18.14
CA ASP A 201 -13.81 9.34 17.96
C ASP A 201 -13.75 10.48 16.92
N HIS A 202 -12.59 11.14 16.74
CA HIS A 202 -12.36 12.18 15.74
C HIS A 202 -12.11 11.62 14.31
N TYR A 203 -11.51 10.42 14.17
CA TYR A 203 -11.10 9.83 12.88
C TYR A 203 -11.75 8.48 12.52
N VAL A 204 -12.70 7.97 13.31
CA VAL A 204 -13.37 6.65 13.18
C VAL A 204 -14.08 6.42 11.84
N SER A 205 -14.25 7.45 11.01
CA SER A 205 -14.77 7.27 9.64
C SER A 205 -13.71 6.90 8.60
N LYS A 206 -12.40 6.98 8.88
CA LYS A 206 -11.34 6.76 7.88
C LYS A 206 -10.14 5.88 8.29
N ALA A 207 -9.93 5.61 9.58
CA ALA A 207 -8.83 4.76 10.02
C ALA A 207 -9.22 3.26 10.02
N PRO A 208 -8.36 2.34 9.51
CA PRO A 208 -8.63 0.91 9.56
C PRO A 208 -8.67 0.41 11.02
N LYS A 209 -9.86 -0.01 11.46
CA LYS A 209 -10.16 -0.59 12.78
C LYS A 209 -9.35 -1.85 13.07
N THR A 210 -8.06 -1.75 13.42
CA THR A 210 -7.31 -2.87 14.01
C THR A 210 -6.22 -2.35 14.94
N TRP A 211 -6.62 -1.79 16.08
CA TRP A 211 -5.73 -1.77 17.24
C TRP A 211 -5.58 -3.22 17.73
N ILE A 212 -4.40 -3.82 17.54
CA ILE A 212 -4.15 -5.21 17.94
C ILE A 212 -3.80 -5.21 19.42
N SER A 213 -4.79 -5.47 20.28
CA SER A 213 -4.56 -5.76 21.71
C SER A 213 -4.19 -7.24 21.87
N VAL A 214 -2.91 -7.55 22.10
CA VAL A 214 -2.47 -8.89 22.54
C VAL A 214 -2.47 -8.90 24.07
N LYS A 215 -3.37 -9.68 24.69
CA LYS A 215 -3.44 -9.82 26.16
C LYS A 215 -2.08 -10.29 26.74
N GLY A 216 -1.52 -9.54 27.69
CA GLY A 216 -0.47 -10.02 28.60
C GLY A 216 0.96 -9.49 28.40
N ARG A 217 1.19 -8.47 27.55
CA ARG A 217 2.46 -7.72 27.47
C ARG A 217 2.18 -6.23 27.27
N ALA A 218 3.11 -5.35 27.63
CA ALA A 218 3.03 -3.91 27.32
C ALA A 218 2.97 -3.73 25.79
N ALA A 219 1.74 -3.64 25.27
CA ALA A 219 1.43 -3.77 23.85
C ALA A 219 0.46 -2.68 23.39
N GLU A 220 0.67 -1.45 23.87
CA GLU A 220 0.02 -0.28 23.30
C GLU A 220 1.08 0.74 22.93
N PRO A 221 1.00 1.38 21.76
CA PRO A 221 1.75 2.59 21.54
C PRO A 221 1.22 3.65 22.51
N PHE A 222 1.99 4.00 23.54
CA PHE A 222 1.60 5.08 24.44
C PHE A 222 2.31 6.37 24.04
N VAL A 223 1.51 7.42 23.97
CA VAL A 223 1.96 8.80 23.81
C VAL A 223 2.11 9.31 25.24
N LEU A 224 3.34 9.48 25.73
CA LEU A 224 3.55 10.06 27.05
C LEU A 224 3.44 11.58 26.93
N VAL A 225 2.21 12.10 26.97
CA VAL A 225 1.98 13.54 27.15
C VAL A 225 1.60 13.75 28.61
N PRO A 226 2.34 14.57 29.37
CA PRO A 226 1.91 14.95 30.71
C PRO A 226 0.49 15.54 30.64
N PRO A 227 -0.44 15.16 31.54
CA PRO A 227 -1.78 15.72 31.54
C PRO A 227 -1.72 17.25 31.69
N GLY A 228 -2.25 17.97 30.70
CA GLY A 228 -2.25 19.44 30.68
C GLY A 228 -0.98 20.10 30.14
N ALA A 229 -0.07 19.35 29.50
CA ALA A 229 1.11 19.93 28.87
C ALA A 229 0.73 20.99 27.82
N PRO A 230 1.16 22.25 27.97
CA PRO A 230 0.92 23.26 26.95
C PRO A 230 1.77 22.98 25.70
N LEU A 231 1.39 23.59 24.57
CA LEU A 231 2.18 23.63 23.34
C LEU A 231 3.48 24.42 23.59
N PHE A 232 4.45 23.85 24.31
CA PHE A 232 5.74 24.49 24.53
C PHE A 232 6.82 23.91 23.62
N ARG A 233 7.65 24.84 23.13
CA ARG A 233 8.52 24.69 21.96
C ARG A 233 9.99 24.48 22.31
N ASN A 234 10.31 24.19 23.57
CA ASN A 234 11.68 24.07 24.04
C ASN A 234 11.74 23.33 25.37
N THR A 235 12.06 22.02 25.36
CA THR A 235 12.92 21.40 26.39
C THR A 235 13.41 20.03 25.94
N GLU A 236 14.62 19.69 26.38
CA GLU A 236 15.57 18.62 26.01
C GLU A 236 15.13 17.14 26.16
N ILE A 237 13.90 16.78 25.79
CA ILE A 237 13.47 15.51 25.14
C ILE A 237 11.98 15.33 25.46
N PRO A 238 11.10 15.89 24.63
CA PRO A 238 9.67 15.63 24.64
C PRO A 238 9.40 14.48 23.67
N MET A 239 9.25 13.29 24.25
CA MET A 239 9.01 12.07 23.51
C MET A 239 7.54 12.04 23.08
N ARG A 240 7.25 12.17 21.77
CA ARG A 240 5.87 12.24 21.25
C ARG A 240 5.20 10.88 21.16
N LEU A 241 5.92 9.82 20.83
CA LEU A 241 5.28 8.53 20.57
C LEU A 241 6.20 7.36 20.85
N ILE A 242 5.71 6.38 21.61
CA ILE A 242 6.39 5.13 21.88
C ILE A 242 5.56 4.05 21.19
N SER A 243 6.08 3.40 20.14
CA SER A 243 5.43 2.28 19.44
C SER A 243 5.23 1.08 20.38
N PRO A 244 4.31 0.13 20.12
CA PRO A 244 4.32 -1.15 20.81
C PRO A 244 5.69 -1.83 20.67
N ALA A 245 6.11 -2.54 21.71
CA ALA A 245 7.35 -3.29 21.74
C ALA A 245 7.33 -4.44 20.71
N VAL A 246 8.23 -4.40 19.72
CA VAL A 246 8.45 -5.50 18.78
C VAL A 246 9.81 -6.10 19.10
N GLU A 247 9.83 -7.36 19.54
CA GLU A 247 11.07 -8.11 19.84
C GLU A 247 11.99 -7.44 20.90
N GLY A 248 11.42 -6.75 21.89
CA GLY A 248 12.20 -6.06 22.92
C GLY A 248 12.77 -4.71 22.47
N GLN A 249 12.35 -4.19 21.33
CA GLN A 249 12.64 -2.85 20.84
C GLN A 249 11.38 -2.01 20.69
N VAL A 250 11.53 -0.70 20.81
CA VAL A 250 10.46 0.30 20.71
C VAL A 250 10.89 1.41 19.78
N ILE A 251 9.99 1.84 18.90
CA ILE A 251 10.18 3.03 18.09
C ILE A 251 9.76 4.23 18.92
N VAL A 252 10.68 5.15 19.13
CA VAL A 252 10.47 6.42 19.81
C VAL A 252 10.46 7.53 18.78
N VAL A 253 9.41 8.34 18.78
CA VAL A 253 9.29 9.53 17.93
C VAL A 253 9.41 10.76 18.80
N PHE A 254 10.30 11.67 18.42
CA PHE A 254 10.56 12.92 19.11
C PHE A 254 9.74 14.07 18.51
N GLU A 255 9.69 15.22 19.20
CA GLU A 255 8.97 16.41 18.71
C GLU A 255 9.42 16.94 17.36
N ASP A 256 10.69 16.75 16.99
CA ASP A 256 11.24 17.13 15.69
C ASP A 256 10.86 16.16 14.55
N GLY A 257 10.09 15.11 14.87
CA GLY A 257 9.70 14.07 13.93
C GLY A 257 10.78 12.99 13.72
N ALA A 258 11.93 13.08 14.40
CA ALA A 258 12.93 12.03 14.36
C ALA A 258 12.35 10.74 14.97
N CYS A 259 12.60 9.62 14.31
CA CYS A 259 12.17 8.30 14.75
C CYS A 259 13.40 7.44 15.02
N MET A 260 13.57 6.98 16.26
CA MET A 260 14.71 6.15 16.68
C MET A 260 14.20 4.85 17.32
N ILE A 261 15.02 3.80 17.29
CA ILE A 261 14.67 2.50 17.87
C ILE A 261 15.50 2.30 19.13
N TYR A 262 14.83 2.06 20.25
CA TYR A 262 15.46 1.83 21.55
C TYR A 262 15.07 0.47 22.12
N PRO A 263 15.92 -0.17 22.94
CA PRO A 263 15.53 -1.32 23.72
C PRO A 263 14.41 -0.96 24.70
N VAL A 264 13.41 -1.84 24.86
CA VAL A 264 12.29 -1.67 25.81
C VAL A 264 12.78 -1.40 27.23
N ALA A 265 13.86 -2.05 27.66
CA ALA A 265 14.43 -1.87 28.99
C ALA A 265 14.86 -0.42 29.24
N LEU A 266 15.49 0.23 28.25
CA LEU A 266 15.93 1.62 28.35
C LEU A 266 14.75 2.59 28.38
N VAL A 267 13.72 2.32 27.56
CA VAL A 267 12.50 3.14 27.55
C VAL A 267 11.76 3.01 28.89
N ASN A 268 11.67 1.81 29.46
CA ASN A 268 11.07 1.59 30.78
C ASN A 268 11.85 2.31 31.89
N GLU A 269 13.18 2.31 31.83
CA GLU A 269 14.02 3.06 32.77
C GLU A 269 13.73 4.56 32.71
N TRP A 270 13.57 5.12 31.51
CA TRP A 270 13.15 6.51 31.34
C TRP A 270 11.78 6.78 31.93
N LEU A 271 10.80 5.92 31.65
CA LEU A 271 9.44 6.05 32.18
C LEU A 271 9.41 6.01 33.71
N GLU A 272 10.11 5.06 34.33
CA GLU A 272 10.20 4.97 35.78
C GLU A 272 10.86 6.21 36.39
N LYS A 273 11.88 6.75 35.73
CA LYS A 273 12.54 8.00 36.17
C LYS A 273 11.58 9.18 36.12
N TYR A 274 10.77 9.28 35.06
CA TYR A 274 9.76 10.34 34.92
C TYR A 274 8.62 10.19 35.94
N GLU A 275 8.13 8.97 36.18
CA GLU A 275 7.03 8.72 37.13
C GLU A 275 7.43 9.05 38.58
N LYS A 276 8.70 8.81 38.93
CA LYS A 276 9.26 9.11 40.26
C LYS A 276 9.64 10.59 40.45
N THR A 277 9.67 11.40 39.38
CA THR A 277 9.97 12.82 39.48
C THR A 277 8.68 13.56 39.85
N PRO A 278 8.55 14.10 41.07
CA PRO A 278 7.33 14.79 41.47
C PRO A 278 7.08 15.99 40.56
N ALA A 279 5.83 16.19 40.13
CA ALA A 279 5.45 17.24 39.18
C ALA A 279 5.87 18.67 39.61
N ALA A 280 6.13 18.88 40.91
CA ALA A 280 6.59 20.14 41.48
C ALA A 280 8.10 20.41 41.33
N GLU A 281 8.91 19.39 41.02
CA GLU A 281 10.36 19.52 40.80
C GLU A 281 10.73 19.61 39.32
N ILE A 282 9.75 19.54 38.43
CA ILE A 282 9.98 19.88 37.02
C ILE A 282 10.13 21.41 36.99
N PRO A 283 11.34 21.95 36.81
CA PRO A 283 11.57 23.38 36.84
C PRO A 283 10.63 24.05 35.85
N ALA A 284 9.79 24.95 36.36
CA ALA A 284 9.08 25.91 35.53
C ALA A 284 10.14 26.82 34.91
N HIS A 285 10.66 26.43 33.75
CA HIS A 285 11.58 27.23 32.97
C HIS A 285 10.76 28.31 32.25
N GLU A 286 10.82 29.54 32.79
CA GLU A 286 10.40 30.77 32.11
C GLU A 286 11.20 31.02 30.82
#